data_AF-A0A833ME03-F1
#
_entry.id   AF-A0A833ME03-F1
#
_cell.length_a   1.000
_cell.length_b   1.000
_cell.length_c   1.000
_cell.angle_alpha   90.00
_cell.angle_beta   90.00
_cell.angle_gamma   90.00
#
_symmetry.space_group_name_H-M   'P 1'
#
loop_
_entity.id
_entity.type
_entity.pdbx_description
1 polymer ?
#
loop_
_entity_poly.entity_id
_entity_poly.type
_entity_poly.pdbx_seq_one_letter_code
_entity_poly.pdbx_strand_id
1 'polypeptide(L)'
;MKLIRRYVLGIYNILLSLGALYTGAMMVWGNGIFAEYPQEWFGKIPFSSWLSLGIIGVILFGLGNAIAAIFCLKENSNKPWLMSIIMGSIFLITLLYQRMMLGEWYLATLQFLILSVIQLLLSLYVYLGHQKKLVNL
;
A
#
# COMPACT_ATOMS: atom_id res chain seq x y z
N MET A 1 -14.83 -21.26 -2.88
CA MET A 1 -14.87 -19.98 -2.14
C MET A 1 -13.50 -19.52 -1.56
N LYS A 2 -12.66 -20.42 -1.02
CA LYS A 2 -11.38 -20.05 -0.38
C LYS A 2 -10.33 -19.47 -1.34
N LEU A 3 -10.20 -20.01 -2.55
CA LEU A 3 -9.33 -19.46 -3.60
C LEU A 3 -9.78 -18.06 -4.02
N ILE A 4 -11.09 -17.85 -4.21
CA ILE A 4 -11.64 -16.56 -4.66
C ILE A 4 -11.21 -15.42 -3.72
N ARG A 5 -11.31 -15.60 -2.39
CA ARG A 5 -10.90 -14.56 -1.42
C ARG A 5 -9.42 -14.21 -1.55
N ARG A 6 -8.57 -15.22 -1.75
CA ARG A 6 -7.12 -15.04 -1.92
C ARG A 6 -6.79 -14.35 -3.24
N TYR A 7 -7.48 -14.71 -4.32
CA TYR A 7 -7.32 -14.04 -5.61
C TYR A 7 -7.74 -12.58 -5.57
N VAL A 8 -8.87 -12.26 -4.93
CA VAL A 8 -9.32 -10.86 -4.78
C VAL A 8 -8.26 -10.04 -4.03
N LEU A 9 -7.74 -10.53 -2.91
CA LEU A 9 -6.67 -9.85 -2.18
C LEU A 9 -5.37 -9.77 -2.99
N GLY A 10 -5.01 -10.84 -3.69
CA GLY A 10 -3.82 -10.91 -4.54
C GLY A 10 -3.86 -9.90 -5.68
N ILE A 11 -4.96 -9.85 -6.44
CA ILE A 11 -5.19 -8.89 -7.52
C ILE A 11 -5.16 -7.46 -6.96
N TYR A 12 -5.79 -7.23 -5.81
CA TYR A 12 -5.75 -5.93 -5.17
C TYR A 12 -4.31 -5.49 -4.82
N ASN A 13 -3.50 -6.39 -4.26
CA ASN A 13 -2.08 -6.11 -3.99
C ASN A 13 -1.28 -5.86 -5.30
N ILE A 14 -1.59 -6.54 -6.40
CA ILE A 14 -0.99 -6.27 -7.71
C ILE A 14 -1.32 -4.84 -8.17
N LEU A 15 -2.58 -4.42 -8.07
CA LEU A 15 -3.00 -3.07 -8.46
C LEU A 15 -2.30 -2.00 -7.61
N LEU A 16 -2.21 -2.20 -6.29
CA LEU A 16 -1.45 -1.30 -5.41
C LEU A 16 0.04 -1.26 -5.76
N SER A 17 0.63 -2.41 -6.06
CA SER A 17 2.04 -2.51 -6.46
C SER A 17 2.30 -1.74 -7.75
N LEU A 18 1.50 -1.98 -8.80
CA LEU A 18 1.64 -1.30 -10.09
C LEU A 18 1.42 0.21 -9.95
N GLY A 19 0.40 0.63 -9.19
CA GLY A 19 0.16 2.04 -8.91
C GLY A 19 1.35 2.70 -8.20
N ALA A 20 1.88 2.08 -7.16
CA ALA A 20 3.03 2.61 -6.42
C ALA A 20 4.31 2.63 -7.25
N LEU A 21 4.56 1.61 -8.08
CA LEU A 21 5.68 1.59 -9.01
C LEU A 21 5.57 2.72 -10.05
N TYR A 22 4.40 2.88 -10.65
CA TYR A 22 4.15 3.93 -11.64
C TYR A 22 4.29 5.33 -11.03
N THR A 23 3.57 5.62 -9.94
CA THR A 23 3.62 6.91 -9.27
C THR A 23 5.01 7.21 -8.72
N GLY A 24 5.66 6.24 -8.09
CA GLY A 24 7.01 6.40 -7.57
C GLY A 24 8.04 6.66 -8.67
N ALA A 25 7.94 5.97 -9.82
CA ALA A 25 8.81 6.24 -10.96
C ALA A 25 8.59 7.65 -11.54
N MET A 26 7.33 8.10 -11.65
CA MET A 26 7.00 9.47 -12.06
C MET A 26 7.60 10.53 -11.11
N MET A 27 7.59 10.26 -9.80
CA MET A 27 8.22 11.12 -8.78
C MET A 27 9.75 11.16 -8.91
N VAL A 28 10.39 10.01 -9.17
CA VAL A 28 11.84 9.92 -9.36
C VAL A 28 12.29 10.69 -10.61
N TRP A 29 11.54 10.59 -11.70
CA TRP A 29 11.84 11.32 -12.94
C TRP A 29 11.42 12.78 -12.92
N GLY A 30 10.66 13.23 -11.92
CA GLY A 30 10.17 14.61 -11.85
C GLY A 30 9.25 14.97 -13.02
N ASN A 31 8.39 14.05 -13.45
CA ASN A 31 7.51 14.26 -14.60
C ASN A 31 6.09 14.67 -14.19
N GLY A 32 5.43 15.47 -15.03
CA GLY A 32 4.04 15.88 -14.86
C GLY A 32 3.82 16.64 -13.56
N ILE A 33 2.89 16.17 -12.72
CA ILE A 33 2.57 16.80 -11.42
C ILE A 33 3.72 16.77 -10.41
N PHE A 34 4.80 16.04 -10.70
CA PHE A 34 6.00 15.93 -9.85
C PHE A 34 7.19 16.74 -10.38
N ALA A 35 7.00 17.62 -11.35
CA ALA A 35 8.08 18.48 -11.87
C ALA A 35 8.63 19.44 -10.82
N GLU A 36 7.77 19.94 -9.93
CA GLU A 36 8.15 20.85 -8.87
C GLU A 36 7.76 20.29 -7.50
N TYR A 37 8.67 20.41 -6.54
CA TYR A 37 8.40 20.00 -5.16
C TYR A 37 7.65 21.12 -4.41
N PRO A 38 6.54 20.83 -3.72
CA PRO A 38 5.72 21.86 -3.09
C PRO A 38 6.50 22.65 -2.05
N GLN A 39 6.53 23.98 -2.20
CA GLN A 39 7.29 24.83 -1.29
C GLN A 39 6.73 24.80 0.15
N GLU A 40 5.43 24.60 0.28
CA GLU A 40 4.72 24.49 1.55
C GLU A 40 5.16 23.30 2.41
N TRP A 41 5.85 22.33 1.81
CA TRP A 41 6.32 21.12 2.49
C TRP A 41 7.72 21.30 3.10
N PHE A 42 8.47 22.33 2.67
CA PHE A 42 9.77 22.64 3.26
C PHE A 42 9.65 22.97 4.75
N GLY A 43 10.49 22.34 5.56
CA GLY A 43 10.49 22.51 7.01
C GLY A 43 9.37 21.79 7.77
N LYS A 44 8.35 21.25 7.07
CA LYS A 44 7.29 20.43 7.67
C LYS A 44 7.59 18.93 7.62
N ILE A 45 8.17 18.46 6.53
CA ILE A 45 8.57 17.06 6.35
C ILE A 45 10.07 16.95 6.07
N PRO A 46 10.72 15.82 6.43
CA PRO A 46 12.17 15.65 6.31
C PRO A 46 12.62 15.32 4.88
N PHE A 47 11.96 15.92 3.87
CA PHE A 47 12.24 15.71 2.46
C PHE A 47 12.23 17.04 1.72
N SER A 48 13.20 17.22 0.83
CA SER A 48 13.38 18.42 0.01
C SER A 48 13.15 18.18 -1.49
N SER A 49 12.78 16.95 -1.88
CA SER A 49 12.54 16.58 -3.27
C SER A 49 11.62 15.37 -3.40
N TRP A 50 11.04 15.20 -4.58
CA TRP A 50 10.24 14.03 -4.92
C TRP A 50 11.05 12.74 -5.02
N LEU A 51 12.36 12.82 -5.26
CA LEU A 51 13.24 11.67 -5.47
C LEU A 51 13.17 10.67 -4.30
N SER A 52 13.37 11.14 -3.08
CA SER A 52 13.34 10.28 -1.89
C SER A 52 11.97 9.64 -1.67
N LEU A 53 10.90 10.41 -1.84
CA LEU A 53 9.53 9.92 -1.70
C LEU A 53 9.19 8.91 -2.80
N GLY A 54 9.67 9.13 -4.03
CA GLY A 54 9.50 8.23 -5.16
C GLY A 54 10.22 6.90 -4.94
N ILE A 55 11.46 6.93 -4.43
CA ILE A 55 12.21 5.71 -4.06
C ILE A 55 11.46 4.93 -2.97
N ILE A 56 10.96 5.60 -1.94
CA ILE A 56 10.12 4.95 -0.90
C ILE A 56 8.86 4.35 -1.54
N GLY A 57 8.19 5.09 -2.42
CA GLY A 57 7.03 4.62 -3.19
C GLY A 57 7.31 3.33 -3.94
N VAL A 58 8.37 3.30 -4.75
CA VAL A 58 8.78 2.14 -5.56
C VAL A 58 9.16 0.95 -4.68
N ILE A 59 10.07 1.15 -3.73
CA ILE A 59 10.65 0.04 -2.97
C ILE A 59 9.67 -0.46 -1.92
N LEU A 60 9.20 0.42 -1.03
CA LEU A 60 8.38 0.01 0.10
C LEU A 60 6.99 -0.39 -0.38
N PHE A 61 6.30 0.49 -1.11
CA PHE A 61 4.91 0.23 -1.51
C PHE A 61 4.80 -0.57 -2.80
N GLY A 62 5.65 -0.33 -3.79
CA GLY A 62 5.66 -1.10 -5.04
C GLY A 62 6.08 -2.55 -4.81
N LEU A 63 7.34 -2.78 -4.42
CA LEU A 63 7.86 -4.14 -4.22
C LEU A 63 7.22 -4.83 -3.01
N GLY A 64 6.94 -4.11 -1.92
CA GLY A 64 6.26 -4.69 -0.76
C GLY A 64 4.89 -5.28 -1.09
N ASN A 65 4.08 -4.57 -1.90
CA ASN A 65 2.80 -5.09 -2.36
C ASN A 65 2.95 -6.20 -3.42
N ALA A 66 3.99 -6.18 -4.26
CA ALA A 66 4.28 -7.29 -5.17
C ALA A 66 4.57 -8.59 -4.39
N ILE A 67 5.36 -8.50 -3.32
CA ILE A 67 5.64 -9.62 -2.42
C ILE A 67 4.34 -10.09 -1.77
N ALA A 68 3.52 -9.16 -1.24
CA ALA A 68 2.23 -9.51 -0.65
C ALA A 68 1.30 -10.25 -1.64
N ALA A 69 1.28 -9.84 -2.91
CA ALA A 69 0.55 -10.53 -3.97
C ALA A 69 1.05 -11.96 -4.19
N ILE A 70 2.37 -12.17 -4.27
CA ILE A 70 2.97 -13.51 -4.41
C ILE A 70 2.52 -14.42 -3.27
N PHE A 71 2.56 -13.95 -2.02
CA PHE A 71 2.09 -14.72 -0.86
C PHE A 71 0.59 -15.03 -0.90
N CYS A 72 -0.23 -14.13 -1.46
CA CYS A 72 -1.66 -14.37 -1.63
C CYS A 72 -1.92 -15.49 -2.65
N LEU A 73 -1.22 -15.45 -3.79
CA LEU A 73 -1.46 -16.29 -4.96
C LEU A 73 -0.75 -17.65 -4.88
N LYS A 74 0.32 -17.78 -4.10
CA LYS A 74 1.06 -19.04 -3.91
C LYS A 74 0.20 -20.11 -3.22
N GLU A 75 -0.14 -21.20 -3.92
CA GLU A 75 -1.12 -22.22 -3.47
C GLU A 75 -0.93 -22.68 -2.01
N ASN A 76 0.30 -23.00 -1.62
CA ASN A 76 0.65 -23.55 -0.29
C ASN A 76 0.98 -22.50 0.79
N SER A 77 0.53 -21.26 0.63
CA SER A 77 0.74 -20.21 1.64
C SER A 77 -0.13 -20.47 2.88
N ASN A 78 0.53 -20.66 4.04
CA ASN A 78 -0.15 -20.85 5.32
C ASN A 78 -0.85 -19.58 5.83
N LYS A 79 -0.31 -18.40 5.51
CA LYS A 79 -0.84 -17.10 5.96
C LYS A 79 -0.87 -16.09 4.79
N PRO A 80 -1.73 -16.31 3.77
CA PRO A 80 -1.74 -15.49 2.56
C PRO A 80 -2.09 -14.02 2.82
N TRP A 81 -2.76 -13.72 3.94
CA TRP A 81 -3.18 -12.38 4.34
C TRP A 81 -2.10 -11.58 5.11
N LEU A 82 -1.08 -12.24 5.65
CA LEU A 82 -0.17 -11.62 6.63
C LEU A 82 0.69 -10.50 6.03
N MET A 83 1.28 -10.71 4.86
CA MET A 83 2.06 -9.65 4.22
C MET A 83 1.17 -8.47 3.82
N SER A 84 -0.06 -8.73 3.39
CA SER A 84 -0.99 -7.68 2.99
C SER A 84 -1.47 -6.84 4.18
N ILE A 85 -1.70 -7.45 5.35
CA ILE A 85 -2.04 -6.68 6.56
C ILE A 85 -0.87 -5.82 7.04
N ILE A 86 0.37 -6.32 6.95
CA ILE A 86 1.57 -5.55 7.27
C ILE A 86 1.68 -4.34 6.34
N MET A 87 1.58 -4.57 5.02
CA MET A 87 1.65 -3.50 4.03
C MET A 87 0.53 -2.48 4.18
N GLY A 88 -0.71 -2.92 4.38
CA GLY A 88 -1.86 -2.03 4.63
C GLY A 88 -1.69 -1.20 5.89
N SER A 89 -1.10 -1.78 6.95
CA SER A 89 -0.84 -1.07 8.20
C SER A 89 0.25 -0.01 8.03
N ILE A 90 1.36 -0.36 7.38
CA ILE A 90 2.44 0.59 7.04
C ILE A 90 1.89 1.73 6.18
N PHE A 91 1.03 1.42 5.22
CA PHE A 91 0.44 2.41 4.32
C PHE A 91 -0.46 3.37 5.09
N LEU A 92 -1.36 2.85 5.93
CA LEU A 92 -2.23 3.65 6.78
C LEU A 92 -1.44 4.55 7.73
N ILE A 93 -0.45 4.00 8.44
CA ILE A 93 0.37 4.74 9.40
C ILE A 93 1.16 5.86 8.71
N THR A 94 1.75 5.59 7.54
CA THR A 94 2.48 6.59 6.77
C THR A 94 1.58 7.76 6.35
N LEU A 95 0.33 7.48 5.95
CA LEU A 95 -0.63 8.53 5.57
C LEU A 95 -1.08 9.37 6.78
N LEU A 96 -1.30 8.73 7.93
CA LEU A 96 -1.62 9.44 9.17
C LEU A 96 -0.44 10.33 9.59
N TYR A 97 0.80 9.83 9.49
CA TYR A 97 1.99 10.61 9.79
C TYR A 97 2.16 11.80 8.83
N GLN A 98 1.94 11.60 7.53
CA GLN A 98 1.95 12.70 6.56
C GLN A 98 0.91 13.77 6.90
N ARG A 99 -0.30 13.39 7.29
CA ARG A 99 -1.34 14.33 7.73
C ARG A 99 -0.93 15.09 9.00
N MET A 100 -0.29 14.42 9.97
CA MET A 100 0.21 15.08 11.19
C MET A 100 1.29 16.10 10.89
N MET A 101 2.22 15.79 9.97
CA MET A 101 3.32 16.69 9.61
C MET A 101 2.86 17.88 8.76
N LEU A 102 2.01 17.65 7.77
CA LEU A 102 1.58 18.72 6.85
C LEU A 102 0.42 19.55 7.41
N GLY A 103 -0.37 19.00 8.36
CA GLY A 103 -1.54 19.67 8.94
C GLY A 103 -2.74 19.75 7.99
N GLU A 104 -2.62 19.18 6.79
CA GLU A 104 -3.57 19.34 5.68
C GLU A 104 -3.98 17.99 5.07
N TRP A 105 -5.24 17.91 4.61
CA TRP A 105 -5.81 16.73 3.96
C TRP A 105 -5.80 17.01 2.46
N TYR A 106 -4.79 16.52 1.77
CA TYR A 106 -4.77 16.57 0.32
C TYR A 106 -5.73 15.51 -0.24
N LEU A 107 -6.30 15.79 -1.41
CA LEU A 107 -7.22 14.86 -2.08
C LEU A 107 -6.57 13.48 -2.31
N ALA A 108 -5.30 13.48 -2.74
CA ALA A 108 -4.52 12.25 -2.91
C ALA A 108 -4.35 11.48 -1.58
N THR A 109 -4.14 12.16 -0.46
CA THR A 109 -4.07 11.54 0.88
C THR A 109 -5.34 10.79 1.22
N LEU A 110 -6.50 11.40 0.98
CA LEU A 110 -7.81 10.77 1.22
C LEU A 110 -8.01 9.53 0.33
N GLN A 111 -7.64 9.61 -0.95
CA GLN A 111 -7.71 8.47 -1.87
C GLN A 111 -6.81 7.32 -1.41
N PHE A 112 -5.56 7.59 -1.05
CA PHE A 112 -4.65 6.58 -0.53
C PHE A 112 -5.10 6.02 0.81
N LEU A 113 -5.76 6.81 1.66
CA LEU A 113 -6.34 6.34 2.93
C LEU A 113 -7.40 5.28 2.67
N ILE A 114 -8.32 5.55 1.74
CA ILE A 114 -9.35 4.59 1.33
C ILE A 114 -8.71 3.29 0.81
N LEU A 115 -7.67 3.40 -0.03
CA LEU A 115 -6.96 2.24 -0.54
C LEU A 115 -6.31 1.41 0.58
N SER A 116 -5.72 2.05 1.58
CA SER A 116 -5.13 1.36 2.74
C SER A 116 -6.20 0.63 3.58
N VAL A 117 -7.36 1.26 3.80
CA VAL A 117 -8.48 0.68 4.54
C VAL A 117 -9.06 -0.53 3.80
N ILE A 118 -9.26 -0.42 2.48
CA ILE A 118 -9.71 -1.54 1.65
C ILE A 118 -8.71 -2.71 1.75
N GLN A 119 -7.40 -2.44 1.72
CA GLN A 119 -6.37 -3.46 1.88
C GLN A 119 -6.51 -4.23 3.19
N LEU A 120 -6.71 -3.50 4.29
CA LEU A 120 -6.87 -4.07 5.63
C LEU A 120 -8.17 -4.89 5.75
N LEU A 121 -9.28 -4.38 5.21
CA LEU A 121 -10.57 -5.08 5.22
C LEU A 121 -10.52 -6.36 4.40
N LEU A 122 -9.90 -6.34 3.21
CA LEU A 122 -9.71 -7.53 2.39
C LEU A 122 -8.79 -8.54 3.07
N SER A 123 -7.74 -8.07 3.75
CA SER A 123 -6.84 -8.93 4.54
C SER A 123 -7.59 -9.63 5.68
N LEU A 124 -8.42 -8.88 6.41
CA LEU A 124 -9.27 -9.42 7.47
C LEU A 124 -10.28 -10.44 6.92
N TYR A 125 -10.89 -10.17 5.78
CA TYR A 125 -11.82 -11.08 5.12
C TYR A 125 -11.17 -12.43 4.75
N VAL A 126 -9.91 -12.40 4.27
CA VAL A 126 -9.13 -13.61 4.00
C VAL A 126 -8.75 -14.33 5.30
N TYR A 127 -8.34 -13.60 6.34
CA TYR A 127 -8.01 -14.16 7.66
C TYR A 127 -9.19 -14.91 8.29
N LEU A 128 -10.37 -14.28 8.36
CA LEU A 128 -11.57 -14.89 8.93
C LEU A 128 -12.00 -16.14 8.14
N GLY A 129 -11.84 -16.11 6.81
CA GLY A 129 -12.04 -17.29 5.96
C GLY A 129 -11.01 -18.40 6.17
N HIS A 130 -9.81 -18.05 6.65
CA HIS A 130 -8.79 -19.01 7.00
C HIS A 130 -9.07 -19.68 8.36
N GLN A 131 -9.43 -18.90 9.38
CA GLN A 131 -9.74 -19.38 10.74
C GLN A 131 -10.90 -20.38 10.77
N LYS A 132 -11.99 -20.11 10.05
CA LYS A 132 -13.13 -21.05 9.95
C LYS A 132 -12.75 -22.45 9.45
N LYS A 133 -11.63 -22.61 8.72
CA LYS A 133 -11.14 -23.93 8.30
C LYS A 133 -10.48 -24.68 9.46
N LEU A 134 -9.71 -24.00 10.31
CA LEU A 134 -8.96 -24.64 11.40
C LEU A 134 -9.90 -25.18 12.49
N VAL A 135 -11.07 -24.56 12.66
CA VAL A 135 -12.08 -24.98 13.64
C VAL A 135 -12.95 -26.15 13.13
N ASN A 136 -13.05 -26.34 11.82
CA ASN A 136 -13.89 -27.37 11.19
C ASN A 136 -13.08 -28.61 10.72
N LEU A 137 -11.83 -28.75 11.17
CA LEU A 137 -10.95 -29.89 10.95
C LEU A 137 -10.75 -30.62 12.28
#